data_AF-A0A075FTG9-F1
#
_entry.id   AF-A0A075FTG9-F1
#
_cell.length_a   1.000
_cell.length_b   1.000
_cell.length_c   1.000
_cell.angle_alpha   90.00
_cell.angle_beta   90.00
_cell.angle_gamma   90.00
#
_symmetry.space_group_name_H-M   'P 1'
#
loop_
_entity.id
_entity.type
_entity.pdbx_description
1 polymer ?
#
loop_
_entity_poly.entity_id
_entity_poly.type
_entity_poly.pdbx_seq_one_letter_code
_entity_poly.pdbx_strand_id
1 'polypeptide(L)'
;MPPEFIYYCFSILKPFEQGVEKYIKFLNNIDNEKYVDSFLKIEKWLDETPPIPGELFRQWIKGIYQDNLLIQNKMYVGNKHVSLKNLNMPVFTQVAVGDHLVSPECSMPLHYAVSSTDKILKLYPTGHVGMISSSFSQKTVLPELGQWLKERS
;
A
#
# COMPACT_ATOMS: atom_id res chain seq x y z
N MET A 1 15.00 9.30 9.27
CA MET A 1 13.64 9.65 9.68
C MET A 1 13.27 8.73 10.83
N PRO A 2 13.20 9.26 12.06
CA PRO A 2 12.72 8.49 13.20
C PRO A 2 11.29 7.96 12.97
N PRO A 3 10.95 6.77 13.49
CA PRO A 3 9.62 6.16 13.31
C PRO A 3 8.47 7.04 13.82
N GLU A 4 8.69 7.76 14.91
CA GLU A 4 7.68 8.60 15.57
C GLU A 4 7.19 9.72 14.64
N PHE A 5 8.09 10.24 13.81
CA PHE A 5 7.72 11.26 12.82
C PHE A 5 6.89 10.68 11.67
N ILE A 6 7.19 9.45 11.25
CA ILE A 6 6.41 8.75 10.23
C ILE A 6 5.00 8.49 10.75
N TYR A 7 4.89 7.95 11.97
CA TYR A 7 3.62 7.74 12.65
C TYR A 7 2.82 9.04 12.74
N TYR A 8 3.44 10.12 13.21
CA TYR A 8 2.81 11.44 13.30
C TYR A 8 2.26 11.91 11.95
N CYS A 9 3.06 11.82 10.87
CA CYS A 9 2.62 12.22 9.53
C CYS A 9 1.37 11.46 9.06
N PHE A 10 1.26 10.16 9.33
CA PHE A 10 0.09 9.37 8.93
C PHE A 10 -1.10 9.56 9.89
N SER A 11 -0.87 9.74 11.19
CA SER A 11 -1.96 9.93 12.16
C SER A 11 -2.73 11.22 11.89
N ILE A 12 -2.07 12.28 11.41
CA ILE A 12 -2.72 13.55 11.09
C ILE A 12 -3.48 13.56 9.76
N LEU A 13 -3.33 12.54 8.90
CA LEU A 13 -4.12 12.44 7.66
C LEU A 13 -5.60 12.17 7.97
N LYS A 14 -5.86 11.44 9.05
CA LYS A 14 -7.21 11.09 9.51
C LYS A 14 -7.31 11.13 11.04
N PRO A 15 -7.17 12.31 11.66
CA PRO A 15 -6.98 12.44 13.11
C PRO A 15 -8.19 11.95 13.91
N PHE A 16 -9.41 12.06 13.35
CA PHE A 16 -10.63 11.57 13.99
C PHE A 16 -10.79 10.05 13.85
N GLU A 17 -10.64 9.52 12.63
CA GLU A 17 -10.78 8.08 12.38
C GLU A 17 -9.67 7.28 13.06
N GLN A 18 -8.41 7.77 13.06
CA GLN A 18 -7.25 7.11 13.67
C GLN A 18 -7.11 7.42 15.17
N GLY A 19 -7.72 8.51 15.65
CA GLY A 19 -7.73 8.89 17.05
C GLY A 19 -8.99 8.41 17.76
N VAL A 20 -9.91 9.33 18.04
CA VAL A 20 -11.05 9.11 18.93
C VAL A 20 -11.97 7.98 18.46
N GLU A 21 -12.33 7.95 17.18
CA GLU A 21 -13.29 6.97 16.66
C GLU A 21 -12.76 5.54 16.73
N LYS A 22 -11.46 5.34 16.48
CA LYS A 22 -10.78 4.06 16.60
C LYS A 22 -10.92 3.46 17.99
N TYR A 23 -10.65 4.25 19.04
CA TYR A 23 -10.75 3.77 20.42
C TYR A 23 -12.20 3.57 20.86
N ILE A 24 -13.14 4.39 20.40
CA ILE A 24 -14.58 4.16 20.64
C ILE A 24 -15.01 2.82 20.00
N LYS A 25 -14.64 2.58 18.74
CA LYS A 25 -14.91 1.30 18.06
C LYS A 25 -14.29 0.12 18.79
N PHE A 26 -13.07 0.28 19.30
CA PHE A 26 -12.41 -0.74 20.10
C PHE A 26 -13.20 -1.07 21.37
N LEU A 27 -13.58 -0.06 22.16
CA LEU A 27 -14.38 -0.25 23.37
C LEU A 27 -15.73 -0.89 23.07
N ASN A 28 -16.40 -0.49 21.99
CA ASN A 28 -17.67 -1.08 21.57
C ASN A 28 -17.56 -2.55 21.14
N ASN A 29 -16.35 -3.03 20.83
CA ASN A 29 -16.10 -4.40 20.38
C ASN A 29 -15.17 -5.17 21.34
N ILE A 30 -14.97 -4.69 22.57
CA ILE A 30 -13.99 -5.25 23.50
C ILE A 30 -14.31 -6.69 23.91
N ASP A 31 -15.59 -7.06 23.93
CA ASP A 31 -16.03 -8.43 24.25
C ASP A 31 -15.88 -9.39 23.06
N ASN A 32 -15.55 -8.89 21.87
CA ASN A 32 -15.29 -9.71 20.69
C ASN A 32 -13.80 -10.04 20.61
N GLU A 33 -13.41 -11.19 21.16
CA GLU A 33 -12.02 -11.66 21.21
C GLU A 33 -11.32 -11.63 19.84
N LYS A 34 -12.02 -12.02 18.77
CA LYS A 34 -11.45 -12.02 17.41
C LYS A 34 -11.15 -10.60 16.91
N TYR A 35 -12.03 -9.65 17.25
CA TYR A 35 -11.83 -8.24 16.92
C TYR A 35 -10.66 -7.68 17.71
N VAL A 36 -10.60 -7.91 19.02
CA VAL A 36 -9.53 -7.43 19.90
C VAL A 36 -8.17 -7.96 19.46
N ASP A 37 -8.06 -9.26 19.19
CA ASP A 37 -6.82 -9.88 18.70
C ASP A 37 -6.37 -9.27 17.36
N SER A 38 -7.31 -9.09 16.42
CA SER A 38 -7.01 -8.45 15.13
C SER A 38 -6.57 -6.99 15.30
N PHE A 39 -7.23 -6.25 16.18
CA PHE A 39 -6.89 -4.85 16.49
C PHE A 39 -5.48 -4.74 17.06
N LEU A 40 -5.16 -5.52 18.11
CA LEU A 40 -3.85 -5.49 18.76
C LEU A 40 -2.72 -5.89 17.80
N LYS A 41 -2.96 -6.84 16.89
CA LYS A 41 -1.99 -7.22 15.84
C LYS A 41 -1.66 -6.04 14.92
N ILE A 42 -2.67 -5.28 14.50
CA ILE A 42 -2.45 -4.10 13.64
C ILE A 42 -1.77 -2.99 14.43
N GLU A 43 -2.16 -2.73 15.69
CA GLU A 43 -1.50 -1.72 16.52
C GLU A 43 -0.02 -2.04 16.72
N LYS A 44 0.30 -3.29 17.06
CA LYS A 44 1.67 -3.73 17.23
C LYS A 44 2.47 -3.59 15.93
N TRP A 45 1.90 -3.99 14.80
CA TRP A 45 2.55 -3.84 13.50
C TRP A 45 2.84 -2.37 13.15
N LEU A 46 1.96 -1.43 13.52
CA LEU A 46 2.18 0.00 13.34
C LEU A 46 3.29 0.54 14.26
N ASP A 47 3.29 0.12 15.53
CA ASP A 47 4.27 0.54 16.54
C ASP A 47 5.69 0.05 16.21
N GLU A 48 5.82 -1.15 15.62
CA GLU A 48 7.11 -1.76 15.24
C GLU A 48 7.67 -1.23 13.90
N THR A 49 7.27 -0.02 13.47
CA THR A 49 7.79 0.61 12.23
C THR A 49 9.29 0.93 12.37
N PRO A 50 10.16 0.44 11.47
CA PRO A 50 11.60 0.72 11.56
C PRO A 50 11.94 2.13 11.07
N PRO A 51 13.07 2.72 11.55
CA PRO A 51 13.54 4.00 11.04
C PRO A 51 13.98 3.90 9.58
N ILE A 52 13.74 4.97 8.81
CA ILE A 52 14.16 5.08 7.40
C ILE A 52 15.40 5.99 7.31
N PRO A 53 16.48 5.62 6.58
CA PRO A 53 17.61 6.52 6.37
C PRO A 53 17.19 7.89 5.82
N GLY A 54 17.72 8.98 6.39
CA GLY A 54 17.27 10.34 6.10
C GLY A 54 17.41 10.75 4.62
N GLU A 55 18.53 10.42 4.00
CA GLU A 55 18.77 10.73 2.58
C GLU A 55 17.83 9.94 1.67
N LEU A 56 17.54 8.68 1.99
CA LEU A 56 16.56 7.88 1.26
C LEU A 56 15.17 8.52 1.34
N PHE A 57 14.74 8.92 2.53
CA PHE A 57 13.45 9.60 2.72
C PHE A 57 13.37 10.90 1.90
N ARG A 58 14.42 11.73 1.94
CA ARG A 58 14.49 12.98 1.18
C ARG A 58 14.39 12.73 -0.33
N GLN A 59 15.11 11.75 -0.85
CA GLN A 59 15.07 11.37 -2.27
C GLN A 59 13.68 10.85 -2.66
N TRP A 60 13.06 10.03 -1.83
CA TRP A 60 11.72 9.50 -2.05
C TRP A 60 10.67 10.61 -2.11
N ILE A 61 10.64 11.52 -1.13
CA ILE A 61 9.68 12.63 -1.09
C ILE A 61 9.85 13.55 -2.31
N LYS A 62 11.08 13.96 -2.64
CA LYS A 62 11.28 14.83 -3.80
C LYS A 62 11.00 14.12 -5.11
N GLY A 63 11.64 12.97 -5.34
CA GLY A 63 11.60 12.30 -6.64
C GLY A 63 10.29 11.58 -6.95
N ILE A 64 9.62 11.00 -5.95
CA ILE A 64 8.37 10.25 -6.16
C ILE A 64 7.15 11.12 -5.87
N TYR A 65 7.04 11.68 -4.67
CA TYR A 65 5.83 12.42 -4.27
C TYR A 65 5.70 13.79 -4.95
N GLN A 66 6.78 14.57 -5.04
CA GLN A 66 6.73 15.94 -5.57
C GLN A 66 6.93 15.96 -7.09
N ASP A 67 8.02 15.37 -7.57
CA ASP A 67 8.46 15.46 -8.96
C ASP A 67 7.90 14.33 -9.85
N ASN A 68 7.33 13.28 -9.26
CA ASN A 68 6.74 12.12 -9.96
C ASN A 68 7.63 11.55 -11.08
N LEU A 69 8.92 11.34 -10.77
CA LEU A 69 9.95 11.00 -11.76
C LEU A 69 9.80 9.60 -12.35
N LEU A 70 9.20 8.66 -11.61
CA LEU A 70 9.08 7.26 -12.03
C LEU A 70 8.18 7.12 -13.26
N ILE A 71 6.97 7.66 -13.21
CA ILE A 71 6.01 7.57 -14.33
C ILE A 71 6.50 8.33 -15.57
N GLN A 72 7.31 9.37 -15.36
CA GLN A 72 7.93 10.16 -16.42
C GLN A 72 9.15 9.48 -17.06
N ASN A 73 9.60 8.32 -16.54
CA ASN A 73 10.86 7.69 -16.92
C ASN A 73 12.05 8.66 -16.80
N LYS A 74 12.11 9.43 -15.71
CA LYS A 74 13.21 10.37 -15.39
C LYS A 74 13.96 9.99 -14.12
N MET A 75 13.52 8.94 -13.43
CA MET A 75 14.12 8.50 -12.18
C MET A 75 15.46 7.79 -12.44
N TYR A 76 16.42 8.03 -11.56
CA TYR A 76 17.67 7.29 -11.48
C TYR A 76 17.79 6.63 -10.11
N VAL A 77 18.28 5.40 -10.06
CA VAL A 77 18.64 4.70 -8.83
C VAL A 77 20.13 4.35 -8.92
N GLY A 78 20.93 5.01 -8.08
CA GLY A 78 22.38 5.09 -8.31
C GLY A 78 22.66 5.68 -9.69
N ASN A 79 23.50 5.01 -10.48
CA ASN A 79 23.85 5.44 -11.84
C ASN A 79 22.96 4.79 -12.93
N LYS A 80 21.85 4.14 -12.55
CA LYS A 80 20.98 3.45 -13.50
C LYS A 80 19.69 4.23 -13.71
N HIS A 81 19.40 4.53 -14.97
CA HIS A 81 18.13 5.10 -15.39
C HIS A 81 17.01 4.06 -15.25
N VAL A 82 15.88 4.47 -14.67
CA VAL A 82 14.71 3.63 -14.48
C VAL A 82 13.66 4.00 -15.52
N SER A 83 13.21 3.00 -16.27
CA SER A 83 12.13 3.12 -17.25
C SER A 83 11.11 2.01 -17.04
N LEU A 84 9.85 2.39 -16.85
CA LEU A 84 8.72 1.44 -16.75
C LEU A 84 8.52 0.68 -18.06
N LYS A 85 9.05 1.19 -19.19
CA LYS A 85 9.05 0.48 -20.47
C LYS A 85 9.90 -0.79 -20.46
N ASN A 86 10.81 -0.94 -19.50
CA ASN A 86 11.59 -2.16 -19.34
C ASN A 86 10.80 -3.29 -18.65
N LEU A 87 9.61 -2.99 -18.09
CA LEU A 87 8.72 -4.01 -17.55
C LEU A 87 7.94 -4.66 -18.70
N ASN A 88 8.51 -5.74 -19.24
CA ASN A 88 7.98 -6.53 -20.36
C ASN A 88 7.54 -7.96 -19.95
N MET A 89 7.61 -8.29 -18.67
CA MET A 89 7.12 -9.53 -18.06
C MET A 89 5.63 -9.44 -17.69
N PRO A 90 4.94 -10.55 -17.37
CA PRO A 90 3.57 -10.50 -16.86
C PRO A 90 3.38 -9.57 -15.65
N VAL A 91 2.31 -8.77 -15.63
CA VAL A 91 2.03 -7.81 -14.53
C VAL A 91 0.60 -7.96 -14.01
N PHE A 92 0.46 -8.23 -12.72
CA PHE A 92 -0.82 -8.17 -12.00
C PHE A 92 -0.85 -6.93 -11.10
N THR A 93 -1.68 -5.94 -11.46
CA THR A 93 -1.96 -4.77 -10.62
C THR A 93 -3.26 -4.97 -9.84
N GLN A 94 -3.17 -5.00 -8.51
CA GLN A 94 -4.32 -5.08 -7.60
C GLN A 94 -4.56 -3.71 -6.95
N VAL A 95 -5.80 -3.22 -6.99
CA VAL A 95 -6.15 -1.86 -6.54
C VAL A 95 -7.32 -1.91 -5.56
N ALA A 96 -7.19 -1.23 -4.42
CA ALA A 96 -8.23 -1.12 -3.41
C ALA A 96 -9.04 0.14 -3.68
N VAL A 97 -10.34 -0.01 -3.92
CA VAL A 97 -11.22 1.11 -4.26
C VAL A 97 -11.38 2.08 -3.09
N GLY A 98 -11.36 1.57 -1.85
CA GLY A 98 -11.45 2.37 -0.63
C GLY A 98 -10.11 2.79 -0.04
N ASP A 99 -9.01 2.68 -0.81
CA ASP A 99 -7.70 3.14 -0.37
C ASP A 99 -7.60 4.67 -0.46
N HIS A 100 -7.39 5.31 0.68
CA HIS A 100 -7.23 6.76 0.80
C HIS A 100 -5.76 7.18 0.92
N LEU A 101 -4.83 6.22 1.11
CA LEU A 101 -3.40 6.47 1.15
C LEU A 101 -2.81 6.39 -0.26
N VAL A 102 -3.22 5.38 -1.02
CA VAL A 102 -2.81 5.16 -2.41
C VAL A 102 -4.07 4.91 -3.23
N SER A 103 -4.70 6.00 -3.68
CA SER A 103 -5.97 5.91 -4.38
C SER A 103 -5.87 5.15 -5.71
N PRO A 104 -7.00 4.68 -6.28
CA PRO A 104 -7.00 4.04 -7.59
C PRO A 104 -6.33 4.88 -8.68
N GLU A 105 -6.50 6.20 -8.64
CA GLU A 105 -5.89 7.14 -9.60
C GLU A 105 -4.36 7.18 -9.50
N CYS A 106 -3.79 6.86 -8.33
CA CYS A 106 -2.35 6.72 -8.16
C CYS A 106 -1.83 5.37 -8.68
N SER A 107 -2.62 4.30 -8.51
CA SER A 107 -2.19 2.92 -8.80
C SER A 107 -2.40 2.51 -10.26
N MET A 108 -3.56 2.85 -10.83
CA MET A 108 -3.97 2.44 -12.18
C MET A 108 -3.03 2.92 -13.31
N PRO A 109 -2.40 4.11 -13.26
CA PRO A 109 -1.48 4.56 -14.31
C PRO A 109 -0.32 3.61 -14.60
N LEU A 110 0.12 2.82 -13.61
CA LEU A 110 1.17 1.82 -13.80
C LEU A 110 0.80 0.81 -14.91
N HIS A 111 -0.45 0.37 -14.95
CA HIS A 111 -0.94 -0.59 -15.94
C HIS A 111 -0.72 -0.10 -17.38
N TYR A 112 -0.84 1.20 -17.62
CA TYR A 112 -0.65 1.80 -18.95
C TYR A 112 0.80 2.17 -19.25
N ALA A 113 1.60 2.43 -18.21
CA ALA A 113 2.98 2.85 -18.37
C ALA A 113 3.92 1.72 -18.80
N VAL A 114 3.67 0.49 -18.33
CA VAL A 114 4.50 -0.69 -18.61
C VAL A 114 4.33 -1.21 -20.05
N SER A 115 5.39 -1.83 -20.59
CA SER A 115 5.40 -2.44 -21.93
C SER A 115 4.85 -3.86 -21.97
N SER A 116 4.55 -4.45 -20.81
CA SER A 116 3.97 -5.79 -20.72
C SER A 116 2.69 -5.93 -21.55
N THR A 117 2.62 -7.03 -22.30
CA THR A 117 1.43 -7.45 -23.06
C THR A 117 0.52 -8.36 -22.25
N ASP A 118 1.07 -9.15 -21.32
CA ASP A 118 0.31 -9.93 -20.34
C ASP A 118 0.14 -9.13 -19.06
N LYS A 119 -0.85 -8.25 -19.04
CA LYS A 119 -1.13 -7.42 -17.87
C LYS A 119 -2.60 -7.40 -17.50
N ILE A 120 -2.86 -7.49 -16.21
CA ILE A 120 -4.21 -7.46 -15.64
C ILE A 120 -4.28 -6.40 -14.54
N LEU A 121 -5.41 -5.71 -14.50
CA LEU A 121 -5.77 -4.75 -13.47
C LEU A 121 -7.05 -5.23 -12.80
N LYS A 122 -7.04 -5.39 -11.47
CA LYS A 122 -8.22 -5.75 -10.69
C LYS A 122 -8.49 -4.72 -9.61
N LEU A 123 -9.76 -4.38 -9.47
CA LEU A 123 -10.28 -3.47 -8.45
C LEU A 123 -11.01 -4.29 -7.40
N TYR A 124 -10.71 -4.04 -6.13
CA TYR A 124 -11.29 -4.73 -4.99
C TYR A 124 -11.99 -3.74 -4.06
N PRO A 125 -13.23 -4.02 -3.60
CA PRO A 125 -13.99 -3.16 -2.71
C PRO A 125 -13.49 -3.27 -1.26
N THR A 126 -12.24 -2.88 -1.04
CA THR A 126 -11.55 -2.92 0.26
C THR A 126 -10.73 -1.63 0.45
N GLY A 127 -10.21 -1.43 1.66
CA GLY A 127 -9.28 -0.34 1.99
C GLY A 127 -7.82 -0.78 1.97
N HIS A 128 -6.91 0.15 2.23
CA HIS A 128 -5.45 -0.05 2.19
C HIS A 128 -4.98 -1.32 2.92
N VAL A 129 -5.11 -1.33 4.26
CA VAL A 129 -4.71 -2.47 5.11
C VAL A 129 -5.60 -3.68 4.84
N GLY A 130 -6.88 -3.45 4.55
CA GLY A 130 -7.86 -4.49 4.24
C GLY A 130 -7.54 -5.29 2.97
N MET A 131 -6.72 -4.75 2.06
CA MET A 131 -6.25 -5.49 0.88
C MET A 131 -5.41 -6.72 1.27
N ILE A 132 -4.78 -6.73 2.44
CA ILE A 132 -3.93 -7.85 2.89
C ILE A 132 -4.55 -8.56 4.10
N SER A 133 -5.02 -7.81 5.11
CA SER A 133 -5.37 -8.39 6.41
C SER A 133 -6.84 -8.74 6.59
N SER A 134 -7.73 -8.34 5.67
CA SER A 134 -9.17 -8.58 5.84
C SER A 134 -9.58 -10.02 5.50
N SER A 135 -10.67 -10.48 6.11
CA SER A 135 -11.28 -11.77 5.76
C SER A 135 -11.71 -11.84 4.28
N PHE A 136 -12.10 -10.71 3.68
CA PHE A 136 -12.38 -10.62 2.25
C PHE A 136 -11.12 -10.88 1.42
N SER A 137 -9.99 -10.27 1.79
CA SER A 137 -8.72 -10.50 1.10
C SER A 137 -8.29 -11.96 1.14
N GLN A 138 -8.37 -12.59 2.31
CA GLN A 138 -8.00 -14.01 2.50
C GLN A 138 -8.86 -14.97 1.66
N LYS A 139 -10.12 -14.59 1.36
CA LYS A 139 -11.07 -15.42 0.59
C LYS A 139 -11.09 -15.11 -0.90
N THR A 140 -10.63 -13.92 -1.31
CA THR A 140 -10.79 -13.44 -2.69
C THR A 140 -9.48 -12.92 -3.27
N VAL A 141 -8.91 -11.86 -2.69
CA VAL A 141 -7.72 -11.17 -3.26
C VAL A 141 -6.50 -12.08 -3.32
N LEU A 142 -6.15 -12.75 -2.21
CA LEU A 142 -4.97 -13.60 -2.15
C LEU A 142 -5.13 -14.91 -2.93
N PRO A 143 -6.29 -15.61 -2.88
CA PRO A 143 -6.54 -16.76 -3.75
C PRO A 143 -6.46 -16.42 -5.24
N GLU A 144 -7.01 -15.28 -5.68
CA GLU A 144 -6.90 -14.84 -7.08
C GLU A 144 -5.44 -14.57 -7.49
N LEU A 145 -4.65 -13.93 -6.61
CA LEU A 145 -3.20 -13.76 -6.83
C LEU A 145 -2.51 -15.12 -6.95
N GLY A 146 -2.80 -16.04 -6.03
CA GLY A 146 -2.23 -17.38 -6.01
C GLY A 146 -2.55 -18.17 -7.28
N GLN A 147 -3.79 -18.09 -7.76
CA GLN A 147 -4.20 -18.71 -9.01
C GLN A 147 -3.50 -18.08 -10.22
N TRP A 148 -3.42 -16.76 -10.28
CA TRP A 148 -2.72 -16.05 -11.36
C TRP A 148 -1.24 -16.41 -11.43
N LEU A 149 -0.58 -16.55 -10.27
CA LEU A 149 0.80 -17.01 -10.16
C LEU A 149 0.94 -18.47 -10.64
N LYS A 150 0.04 -19.35 -10.19
CA LYS A 150 0.05 -20.79 -10.55
C LYS A 150 -0.06 -21.02 -12.06
N GLU A 151 -0.81 -20.18 -12.77
CA GLU A 151 -0.95 -20.24 -14.23
C GLU A 151 0.32 -19.83 -14.98
N ARG A 152 1.30 -19.23 -14.28
CA ARG A 152 2.53 -18.63 -14.85
C ARG A 152 3.82 -19.18 -14.22
N SER A 153 3.71 -20.20 -13.37
CA SER A 153 4.83 -20.82 -12.62
C SER A 153 5.12 -22.23 -13.08
#